data_AF-A0A838GA28-F1
#
_entry.id   AF-A0A838GA28-F1
#
_cell.length_a   1.000
_cell.length_b   1.000
_cell.length_c   1.000
_cell.angle_alpha   90.00
_cell.angle_beta   90.00
_cell.angle_gamma   90.00
#
_symmetry.space_group_name_H-M   'P 1'
#
loop_
_entity.id
_entity.type
_entity.pdbx_description
1 polymer ?
#
loop_
_entity_poly.entity_id
_entity_poly.type
_entity_poly.pdbx_seq_one_letter_code
_entity_poly.pdbx_strand_id
1 'polypeptide(L)'
;MAPRNHDTGPNGVTVDQLVDRIFPVIDDLLDRIDGDEFTTTDFIDLMHAVPGAAEAYREALVAWGEQERPSKMVIHGQVIPGALRRSEKVEWIGFAHGEVDEYAVPAWWKLIPSNS
;
A
#
# COMPACT_ATOMS: atom_id res chain seq x y z
N MET A 1 16.08 17.57 -21.55
CA MET A 1 14.84 17.22 -20.84
C MET A 1 15.24 16.21 -19.78
N ALA A 2 15.19 16.56 -18.49
CA ALA A 2 15.48 15.58 -17.44
C ALA A 2 14.41 14.49 -17.47
N PRO A 3 14.75 13.20 -17.26
CA PRO A 3 13.74 12.15 -17.14
C PRO A 3 12.76 12.56 -16.04
N ARG A 4 11.45 12.45 -16.29
CA ARG A 4 10.46 12.64 -15.24
C ARG A 4 10.78 11.63 -14.15
N ASN A 5 11.02 12.09 -12.94
CA ASN A 5 11.12 11.19 -11.80
C ASN A 5 9.72 10.62 -11.58
N HIS A 6 9.47 9.38 -12.02
CA HIS A 6 8.16 8.73 -11.90
C HIS A 6 7.76 8.51 -10.43
N ASP A 7 8.70 8.72 -9.51
CA ASP A 7 8.51 8.55 -8.07
C ASP A 7 8.15 9.87 -7.38
N THR A 8 7.78 10.93 -8.11
CA THR A 8 7.36 12.22 -7.53
C THR A 8 6.06 12.71 -8.17
N GLY A 9 5.03 12.89 -7.33
CA GLY A 9 3.70 13.31 -7.77
C GLY A 9 3.61 14.82 -8.04
N PRO A 10 2.49 15.30 -8.62
CA PRO A 10 2.28 16.71 -8.96
C PRO A 10 2.42 17.68 -7.79
N ASN A 11 2.11 17.23 -6.56
CA ASN A 11 2.27 18.04 -5.36
C ASN A 11 3.72 18.06 -4.83
N GLY A 12 4.67 17.47 -5.55
CA GLY A 12 6.09 17.40 -5.16
C GLY A 12 6.40 16.36 -4.08
N VAL A 13 5.44 15.50 -3.74
CA VAL A 13 5.63 14.40 -2.76
C VAL A 13 6.15 13.17 -3.48
N THR A 14 7.14 12.49 -2.90
CA THR A 14 7.67 11.25 -3.45
C THR A 14 6.92 10.00 -2.98
N VAL A 15 7.06 8.89 -3.71
CA VAL A 15 6.56 7.57 -3.27
C VAL A 15 7.11 7.22 -1.90
N ASP A 16 8.42 7.37 -1.67
CA ASP A 16 9.05 7.09 -0.37
C ASP A 16 8.47 7.96 0.75
N GLN A 17 8.20 9.23 0.49
CA GLN A 17 7.56 10.12 1.46
C GLN A 17 6.13 9.69 1.79
N LEU A 18 5.39 9.14 0.83
CA LEU A 18 4.06 8.56 1.09
C LEU A 18 4.17 7.25 1.87
N VAL A 19 5.14 6.39 1.53
CA VAL A 19 5.45 5.16 2.28
C VAL A 19 5.76 5.50 3.73
N ASP A 20 6.65 6.45 4.00
CA ASP A 20 6.99 6.90 5.35
C ASP A 20 5.77 7.37 6.15
N ARG A 21 4.85 8.09 5.50
CA ARG A 21 3.65 8.62 6.15
C ARG A 21 2.64 7.54 6.48
N ILE A 22 2.39 6.63 5.54
CA ILE A 22 1.34 5.61 5.69
C ILE A 22 1.82 4.39 6.49
N PHE A 23 3.13 4.17 6.56
CA PHE A 23 3.74 2.99 7.16
C PHE A 23 3.25 2.68 8.58
N PRO A 24 3.20 3.63 9.54
CA PRO A 24 2.73 3.32 10.90
C PRO A 24 1.32 2.75 10.93
N VAL A 25 0.43 3.27 10.08
CA VAL A 25 -0.96 2.81 9.98
C VAL A 25 -1.03 1.41 9.37
N ILE A 26 -0.23 1.15 8.34
CA ILE A 26 -0.14 -0.16 7.70
C ILE A 26 0.44 -1.19 8.67
N ASP A 27 1.51 -0.86 9.38
CA ASP A 27 2.16 -1.76 10.33
C ASP A 27 1.24 -2.13 11.51
N ASP A 28 0.46 -1.17 12.01
CA ASP A 28 -0.57 -1.41 13.04
C ASP A 28 -1.75 -2.27 12.54
N LEU A 29 -2.10 -2.20 11.26
CA LEU A 29 -3.18 -3.01 10.69
C LEU A 29 -2.78 -4.46 10.50
N LEU A 30 -1.50 -4.75 10.26
CA LEU A 30 -1.01 -6.12 10.09
C LEU A 30 -1.30 -6.99 11.32
N ASP A 31 -1.32 -6.41 12.52
CA ASP A 31 -1.66 -7.11 13.76
C ASP A 31 -3.15 -7.50 13.86
N ARG A 32 -3.98 -7.09 12.90
CA ARG A 32 -5.42 -7.35 12.87
C ARG A 32 -5.83 -8.38 11.82
N ILE A 33 -4.88 -8.87 11.03
CA ILE A 33 -5.16 -9.85 9.98
C ILE A 33 -5.21 -11.23 10.61
N ASP A 34 -6.35 -11.90 10.43
CA ASP A 34 -6.49 -13.32 10.75
C ASP A 34 -6.06 -14.18 9.56
N GLY A 35 -5.29 -15.24 9.81
CA GLY A 35 -4.82 -16.19 8.79
C GLY A 35 -3.31 -16.15 8.59
N ASP A 36 -2.84 -16.82 7.53
CA ASP A 36 -1.40 -16.91 7.20
C ASP A 36 -1.02 -16.02 6.00
N GLU A 37 -1.97 -15.74 5.11
CA GLU A 37 -1.73 -15.07 3.83
C GLU A 37 -2.87 -14.11 3.48
N PHE A 38 -2.54 -13.05 2.76
CA PHE A 38 -3.52 -12.09 2.23
C PHE A 38 -3.01 -11.46 0.94
N THR A 39 -3.92 -10.90 0.15
CA THR A 39 -3.58 -10.17 -1.09
C THR A 39 -3.46 -8.66 -0.82
N THR A 40 -2.76 -7.92 -1.69
CA THR A 40 -2.76 -6.45 -1.63
C THR A 40 -4.19 -5.87 -1.64
N THR A 41 -5.12 -6.50 -2.37
CA THR A 41 -6.53 -6.12 -2.44
C THR A 41 -7.26 -6.36 -1.12
N ASP A 42 -7.08 -7.52 -0.48
CA ASP A 42 -7.64 -7.80 0.86
C ASP A 42 -7.16 -6.77 1.88
N PHE A 43 -5.89 -6.41 1.80
CA PHE A 43 -5.31 -5.41 2.69
C PHE A 43 -5.89 -4.02 2.47
N ILE A 44 -6.10 -3.61 1.23
CA ILE A 44 -6.74 -2.33 0.90
C ILE A 44 -8.21 -2.31 1.37
N ASP A 45 -8.92 -3.43 1.23
CA ASP A 45 -10.28 -3.55 1.76
C ASP A 45 -10.32 -3.44 3.29
N LEU A 46 -9.35 -4.04 3.98
CA LEU A 46 -9.16 -3.85 5.43
C LEU A 46 -8.86 -2.38 5.77
N MET A 47 -8.00 -1.70 5.00
CA MET A 47 -7.73 -0.26 5.19
C MET A 47 -9.02 0.56 5.07
N HIS A 48 -9.87 0.27 4.08
CA HIS A 48 -11.16 0.98 3.93
C HIS A 48 -12.15 0.68 5.07
N ALA A 49 -12.09 -0.51 5.67
CA ALA A 49 -12.97 -0.90 6.77
C ALA A 49 -12.60 -0.26 8.12
N VAL A 50 -11.35 0.17 8.31
CA VAL A 50 -10.85 0.77 9.55
C VAL A 50 -10.79 2.31 9.43
N PRO A 51 -11.56 3.10 10.21
CA PRO A 51 -11.68 4.54 9.99
C PRO A 51 -10.35 5.31 9.93
N GLY A 52 -9.39 5.01 10.81
CA GLY A 52 -8.07 5.67 10.79
C GLY A 52 -7.23 5.29 9.57
N ALA A 53 -7.40 4.08 9.05
CA ALA A 53 -6.70 3.62 7.86
C ALA A 53 -7.31 4.15 6.58
N ALA A 54 -8.64 4.22 6.51
CA ALA A 54 -9.37 4.81 5.41
C ALA A 54 -8.99 6.29 5.25
N GLU A 55 -8.83 7.01 6.37
CA GLU A 55 -8.38 8.40 6.34
C GLU A 55 -6.92 8.51 5.86
N ALA A 56 -6.01 7.68 6.36
CA ALA A 56 -4.62 7.68 5.90
C ALA A 56 -4.49 7.38 4.39
N TYR A 57 -5.31 6.45 3.88
CA TYR A 57 -5.41 6.18 2.45
C TYR A 57 -5.89 7.41 1.66
N ARG A 58 -6.95 8.07 2.13
CA ARG A 58 -7.49 9.29 1.51
C ARG A 58 -6.47 10.43 1.53
N GLU A 59 -5.77 10.61 2.65
CA GLU A 59 -4.70 11.60 2.78
C GLU A 59 -3.55 11.32 1.82
N ALA A 60 -3.16 10.06 1.61
CA ALA A 60 -2.13 9.69 0.64
C ALA A 60 -2.54 10.04 -0.80
N LEU A 61 -3.81 9.80 -1.18
CA LEU A 61 -4.34 10.22 -2.49
C LEU A 61 -4.30 11.74 -2.67
N VAL A 62 -4.75 12.49 -1.66
CA VAL A 62 -4.71 13.97 -1.68
C VAL A 62 -3.27 14.49 -1.74
N ALA A 63 -2.36 13.86 -0.98
CA ALA A 63 -0.97 14.24 -0.94
C ALA A 63 -0.26 14.00 -2.27
N TRP A 64 -0.58 12.92 -3.00
CA TRP A 64 -0.05 12.68 -4.34
C TRP A 64 -0.45 13.78 -5.31
N GLY A 65 -1.75 14.11 -5.37
CA GLY A 65 -2.27 15.29 -6.08
C GLY A 65 -2.65 15.09 -7.55
N GLU A 66 -2.72 13.85 -8.05
CA GLU A 66 -3.29 13.56 -9.37
C GLU A 66 -4.82 13.38 -9.30
N GLN A 67 -5.43 13.19 -10.47
CA GLN A 67 -6.80 12.68 -10.55
C GLN A 67 -6.90 11.31 -9.86
N GLU A 68 -8.11 10.94 -9.46
CA GLU A 68 -8.34 9.76 -8.60
C GLU A 68 -7.72 8.48 -9.16
N ARG A 69 -7.98 8.15 -10.43
CA ARG A 69 -7.50 6.89 -11.02
C ARG A 69 -5.97 6.81 -11.10
N PRO A 70 -5.24 7.80 -11.67
CA PRO A 70 -3.77 7.79 -11.63
C PRO A 70 -3.18 7.73 -10.22
N SER A 71 -3.78 8.46 -9.27
CA SER A 71 -3.35 8.40 -7.86
C SER A 71 -3.48 6.99 -7.30
N LYS A 72 -4.61 6.32 -7.54
CA LYS A 72 -4.83 4.94 -7.09
C LYS A 72 -3.84 3.96 -7.70
N MET A 73 -3.44 4.12 -8.96
CA MET A 73 -2.40 3.27 -9.58
C MET A 73 -1.07 3.35 -8.81
N VAL A 74 -0.67 4.55 -8.38
CA VAL A 74 0.55 4.76 -7.59
C VAL A 74 0.38 4.23 -6.17
N ILE A 75 -0.74 4.54 -5.52
CA ILE A 75 -0.98 4.09 -4.15
C ILE A 75 -1.04 2.55 -4.06
N HIS A 76 -1.78 1.90 -4.96
CA HIS A 76 -1.96 0.44 -4.98
C HIS A 76 -0.72 -0.28 -5.51
N GLY A 77 -0.07 0.27 -6.53
CA GLY A 77 1.05 -0.40 -7.20
C GLY A 77 2.41 -0.18 -6.53
N GLN A 78 2.58 0.92 -5.79
CA GLN A 78 3.88 1.33 -5.27
C GLN A 78 3.86 1.65 -3.78
N VAL A 79 2.95 2.52 -3.30
CA VAL A 79 3.00 3.01 -1.92
C VAL A 79 2.63 1.93 -0.91
N ILE A 80 1.46 1.29 -1.07
CA ILE A 80 1.02 0.23 -0.14
C ILE A 80 1.97 -0.97 -0.20
N PRO A 81 2.35 -1.51 -1.37
CA PRO A 81 3.37 -2.56 -1.44
C PRO A 81 4.72 -2.14 -0.87
N GLY A 82 5.13 -0.88 -1.05
CA GLY A 82 6.37 -0.34 -0.49
C GLY A 82 6.35 -0.34 1.04
N ALA A 83 5.24 0.07 1.65
CA ALA A 83 5.05 0.03 3.10
C ALA A 83 4.97 -1.40 3.63
N LEU A 84 4.30 -2.33 2.93
CA LEU A 84 4.27 -3.74 3.30
C LEU A 84 5.67 -4.37 3.26
N ARG A 85 6.47 -4.11 2.21
CA ARG A 85 7.88 -4.59 2.14
C ARG A 85 8.77 -4.05 3.24
N ARG A 86 8.42 -2.91 3.83
CA ARG A 86 9.17 -2.31 4.93
C ARG A 86 8.85 -2.96 6.27
N SER A 87 7.66 -3.54 6.44
CA SER A 87 7.27 -4.19 7.69
C SER A 87 8.02 -5.50 7.87
N GLU A 88 8.43 -5.78 9.11
CA GLU A 88 9.02 -7.06 9.50
C GLU A 88 7.95 -8.14 9.79
N LYS A 89 6.66 -7.77 9.70
CA LYS A 89 5.53 -8.66 10.02
C LYS A 89 5.03 -9.45 8.82
N VAL A 90 5.50 -9.14 7.61
CA VAL A 90 5.06 -9.80 6.37
C VAL A 90 6.18 -10.05 5.39
N GLU A 91 6.01 -11.07 4.57
CA GLU A 91 6.88 -11.41 3.45
C GLU A 91 6.10 -11.34 2.14
N TRP A 92 6.73 -10.79 1.09
CA TRP A 92 6.18 -10.86 -0.27
C TRP A 92 6.43 -12.26 -0.83
N ILE A 93 5.38 -12.96 -1.26
CA ILE A 93 5.48 -14.34 -1.75
C ILE A 93 5.14 -14.52 -3.24
N GLY A 94 4.71 -13.46 -3.92
CA GLY A 94 4.46 -13.52 -5.36
C GLY A 94 3.45 -12.50 -5.86
N PHE A 95 3.25 -12.47 -7.18
CA PHE A 95 2.09 -11.80 -7.77
C PHE A 95 0.84 -12.67 -7.59
N ALA A 96 -0.28 -12.04 -7.25
CA ALA A 96 -1.57 -12.69 -7.12
C ALA A 96 -2.26 -12.77 -8.50
N HIS A 97 -1.73 -13.62 -9.38
CA HIS A 97 -2.29 -13.83 -10.71
C HIS A 97 -3.70 -14.42 -10.62
N GLY A 98 -4.72 -13.66 -11.02
CA GLY A 98 -6.13 -14.05 -10.95
C GLY A 98 -6.96 -13.15 -10.03
N GLU A 99 -6.31 -12.44 -9.11
CA GLU A 99 -6.94 -11.40 -8.30
C GLU A 99 -7.10 -10.11 -9.11
N VAL A 100 -8.22 -9.42 -8.88
CA VAL A 100 -8.59 -8.22 -9.66
C VAL A 100 -8.36 -6.98 -8.81
N ASP A 101 -7.44 -6.14 -9.28
CA ASP A 101 -7.33 -4.73 -8.88
C ASP A 101 -7.38 -3.89 -10.17
N GLU A 102 -8.33 -2.96 -10.26
CA GLU A 102 -8.49 -2.09 -11.44
C GLU A 102 -7.32 -1.11 -11.65
N TYR A 103 -6.44 -0.98 -10.65
CA TYR A 103 -5.39 0.04 -10.58
C TYR A 103 -3.98 -0.55 -10.63
N ALA A 104 -3.77 -1.81 -10.23
CA ALA A 104 -2.44 -2.43 -10.16
C ALA A 104 -2.49 -3.96 -10.34
N VAL A 105 -1.33 -4.61 -10.42
CA VAL A 105 -1.23 -6.06 -10.27
C VAL A 105 -1.03 -6.36 -8.79
N PRO A 106 -1.99 -7.03 -8.11
CA PRO A 106 -1.87 -7.31 -6.68
C PRO A 106 -0.79 -8.36 -6.40
N ALA A 107 -0.31 -8.38 -5.17
CA ALA A 107 0.65 -9.34 -4.66
C ALA A 107 0.03 -10.19 -3.56
N TRP A 108 0.57 -11.40 -3.38
CA TRP A 108 0.37 -12.22 -2.20
C TRP A 108 1.41 -11.87 -1.14
N TRP A 109 0.95 -11.81 0.10
CA TRP A 109 1.73 -11.53 1.29
C TRP A 109 1.49 -12.64 2.31
N LYS A 110 2.56 -13.02 2.99
CA LYS A 110 2.51 -13.99 4.09
C LYS A 110 2.81 -13.30 5.40
N LEU A 111 2.01 -13.55 6.43
CA LEU A 111 2.29 -13.08 7.79
C LEU A 111 3.47 -13.86 8.37
N ILE A 112 4.41 -13.12 8.97
CA ILE A 112 5.54 -13.69 9.68
C ILE A 112 5.10 -13.95 11.12
N PRO A 113 5.18 -15.20 11.61
CA PRO A 113 4.84 -15.51 12.99
C PRO A 113 5.67 -14.66 13.95
N SER A 114 5.00 -13.98 14.89
CA SER A 114 5.70 -13.34 16.00
C SER A 114 6.34 -14.43 16.85
N ASN A 115 7.67 -14.58 16.78
CA ASN A 115 8.40 -15.42 17.72
C ASN A 115 8.13 -14.90 19.14
N SER A 116 7.26 -15.59 19.87
CA SER A 116 6.95 -15.32 21.28
C SER A 116 8.10 -15.74 22.19
#